data_AF-A0A2V9N6H2-F1
#
_entry.id   AF-A0A2V9N6H2-F1
#
_cell.length_a   1.000
_cell.length_b   1.000
_cell.length_c   1.000
_cell.angle_alpha   90.00
_cell.angle_beta   90.00
_cell.angle_gamma   90.00
#
_symmetry.space_group_name_H-M   'P 1'
#
loop_
_entity.id
_entity.type
_entity.pdbx_description
1 polymer ?
#
loop_
_entity_poly.entity_id
_entity_poly.type
_entity_poly.pdbx_seq_one_letter_code
_entity_poly.pdbx_strand_id
1 'polypeptide(L)'
;MRRRISSHILVINPKLNPVGQYAQVAPMPTQIPGPLAGKYSWLRTIVLFGLIGWLYFSIMLHLVGQWWQDPNFSHGFFVPAFALFVMWQDRARLVGFVAAPSLWGLGIIVFALCVLVVGVLGAELFLSRISLLLVIAGLIVYFRGWRFFRAILFPWAFLVLMIPIPAIVFNQITFPLQLLASKVAAAVLPWAGVPVLREGNVINLPAMALEVAEACSGIRSLLSLGTLAIIYGYLMESRISIRIILAVASLPIAVAANSLRIIGTGLLVQYWDPQKAEGFFHVFSGWLIFVVSLAMLFALHRLLLVKTRGRRHVCEF
;
A
#
# COMPACT_ATOMS: atom_id res chain seq x y z
N MET A 1 -9.53 -103.17 -7.38
CA MET A 1 -9.17 -101.75 -7.64
C MET A 1 -7.67 -101.59 -7.35
N ARG A 2 -6.89 -101.11 -8.32
CA ARG A 2 -5.43 -101.36 -8.50
C ARG A 2 -4.57 -100.14 -8.07
N ARG A 3 -3.39 -100.44 -7.47
CA ARG A 3 -2.07 -99.72 -7.57
C ARG A 3 -1.97 -98.34 -6.86
N ARG A 4 -0.84 -97.82 -6.37
CA ARG A 4 0.62 -98.12 -6.24
C ARG A 4 1.15 -97.07 -5.23
N ILE A 5 1.86 -97.39 -4.16
CA ILE A 5 3.34 -97.52 -4.01
C ILE A 5 4.17 -96.32 -4.52
N SER A 6 4.73 -95.60 -3.54
CA SER A 6 6.12 -95.14 -3.36
C SER A 6 6.71 -93.94 -4.13
N SER A 7 7.38 -93.15 -3.30
CA SER A 7 8.34 -92.06 -3.42
C SER A 7 9.33 -92.05 -4.59
N HIS A 8 9.49 -90.86 -5.18
CA HIS A 8 10.75 -90.28 -5.66
C HIS A 8 10.74 -88.80 -5.26
N ILE A 9 11.58 -88.35 -4.32
CA ILE A 9 12.93 -87.82 -4.54
C ILE A 9 12.92 -86.61 -5.49
N LEU A 10 13.05 -85.41 -4.92
CA LEU A 10 14.12 -84.50 -5.36
C LEU A 10 14.50 -83.54 -4.22
N VAL A 11 15.57 -83.94 -3.54
CA VAL A 11 16.42 -83.08 -2.73
C VAL A 11 17.15 -82.12 -3.67
N ILE A 12 17.01 -80.81 -3.47
CA ILE A 12 17.92 -79.83 -4.08
C ILE A 12 18.61 -79.06 -2.96
N ASN A 13 19.91 -79.31 -2.87
CA ASN A 13 20.91 -78.78 -1.95
C ASN A 13 20.98 -77.24 -1.96
N PRO A 14 21.16 -76.58 -0.79
CA PRO A 14 21.58 -75.20 -0.74
C PRO A 14 23.10 -75.13 -0.53
N LYS A 15 23.88 -74.72 -1.55
CA LYS A 15 25.15 -73.98 -1.37
C LYS A 15 25.90 -73.69 -2.68
N LEU A 16 26.31 -72.41 -2.81
CA LEU A 16 27.47 -71.85 -3.54
C LEU A 16 27.28 -71.70 -5.07
N ASN A 17 27.53 -70.57 -5.75
CA ASN A 17 28.37 -69.40 -5.44
C ASN A 17 28.12 -68.22 -6.45
N PRO A 18 28.89 -67.09 -6.44
CA PRO A 18 28.42 -65.69 -6.41
C PRO A 18 28.46 -64.98 -7.79
N VAL A 19 28.43 -63.63 -7.80
CA VAL A 19 28.39 -62.67 -8.94
C VAL A 19 26.94 -62.21 -9.19
N GLY A 20 26.54 -60.95 -9.08
CA GLY A 20 27.27 -59.71 -8.90
C GLY A 20 26.38 -58.62 -9.50
N GLN A 21 25.60 -57.91 -8.69
CA GLN A 21 25.07 -56.61 -9.08
C GLN A 21 24.64 -55.83 -7.84
N TYR A 22 25.63 -55.13 -7.30
CA TYR A 22 25.44 -53.93 -6.52
C TYR A 22 24.67 -52.93 -7.41
N ALA A 23 23.34 -52.94 -7.35
CA ALA A 23 22.58 -51.73 -7.62
C ALA A 23 22.89 -50.77 -6.47
N GLN A 24 24.05 -50.11 -6.57
CA GLN A 24 24.38 -49.01 -5.71
C GLN A 24 23.30 -47.96 -5.91
N VAL A 25 22.42 -47.82 -4.92
CA VAL A 25 21.65 -46.60 -4.73
C VAL A 25 22.69 -45.52 -4.48
N ALA A 26 23.07 -44.80 -5.53
CA ALA A 26 23.91 -43.62 -5.40
C ALA A 26 23.27 -42.74 -4.31
N PRO A 27 24.00 -42.37 -3.25
CA PRO A 27 23.48 -41.37 -2.33
C PRO A 27 23.20 -40.13 -3.16
N MET A 28 21.96 -39.62 -3.11
CA MET A 28 21.71 -38.26 -3.62
C MET A 28 22.77 -37.36 -2.97
N PRO A 29 23.51 -36.54 -3.73
CA PRO A 29 24.39 -35.57 -3.12
C PRO A 29 23.51 -34.59 -2.35
N THR A 30 23.39 -34.82 -1.05
CA THR A 30 23.03 -33.78 -0.09
C THR A 30 24.11 -32.73 -0.25
N GLN A 31 23.83 -31.71 -1.05
CA GLN A 31 24.64 -30.50 -1.08
C GLN A 31 24.53 -29.85 0.29
N ILE A 32 25.34 -30.30 1.24
CA ILE A 32 25.59 -29.60 2.48
C ILE A 32 26.35 -28.34 2.06
N PRO A 33 25.77 -27.13 2.20
CA PRO A 33 26.49 -25.92 1.85
C PRO A 33 27.77 -25.86 2.68
N GLY A 34 28.93 -25.82 2.03
CA GLY A 34 30.21 -25.75 2.73
C GLY A 34 30.28 -24.52 3.66
N PRO A 35 31.06 -24.57 4.75
CA PRO A 35 31.13 -23.52 5.77
C PRO A 35 31.56 -22.14 5.24
N LEU A 36 32.16 -22.08 4.05
CA LEU A 36 32.49 -20.84 3.33
C LEU A 36 31.26 -20.17 2.69
N ALA A 37 30.20 -20.90 2.37
CA ALA A 37 28.97 -20.34 1.78
C ALA A 37 28.23 -19.41 2.74
N GLY A 38 28.34 -19.63 4.06
CA GLY A 38 27.74 -18.77 5.09
C GLY A 38 28.52 -17.47 5.33
N LYS A 39 29.86 -17.52 5.32
CA LYS A 39 30.72 -16.37 5.68
C LYS A 39 30.82 -15.30 4.59
N TYR A 40 30.58 -15.62 3.32
CA TYR A 40 30.53 -14.60 2.25
C TYR A 40 29.11 -14.14 1.93
N SER A 41 28.07 -14.81 2.43
CA SER A 41 26.67 -14.46 2.20
C SER A 41 26.27 -13.14 2.87
N TRP A 42 26.67 -12.94 4.13
CA TRP A 42 26.38 -11.69 4.86
C TRP A 42 27.13 -10.50 4.26
N LEU A 43 28.39 -10.67 3.84
CA LEU A 43 29.19 -9.63 3.19
C LEU A 43 28.57 -9.21 1.84
N ARG A 44 28.17 -10.17 1.00
CA ARG A 44 27.45 -9.89 -0.27
C ARG A 44 26.16 -9.12 -0.03
N THR A 45 25.43 -9.49 1.02
CA THR A 45 24.18 -8.81 1.40
C THR A 45 24.47 -7.37 1.81
N ILE A 46 25.46 -7.14 2.67
CA ILE A 46 25.87 -5.79 3.08
C ILE A 46 26.31 -4.94 1.89
N VAL A 47 27.15 -5.47 1.00
CA VAL A 47 27.61 -4.75 -0.19
C VAL A 47 26.43 -4.39 -1.08
N LEU A 48 25.49 -5.32 -1.30
CA LEU A 48 24.30 -5.06 -2.12
C LEU A 48 23.42 -3.97 -1.50
N PHE A 49 23.12 -4.05 -0.21
CA PHE A 49 22.36 -3.00 0.49
C PHE A 49 23.11 -1.66 0.49
N GLY A 50 24.43 -1.67 0.63
CA GLY A 50 25.28 -0.48 0.54
C GLY A 50 25.23 0.17 -0.84
N LEU A 51 25.32 -0.62 -1.92
CA LEU A 51 25.22 -0.13 -3.29
C LEU A 51 23.83 0.45 -3.61
N ILE A 52 22.76 -0.24 -3.19
CA ILE A 52 21.39 0.26 -3.36
C ILE A 52 21.19 1.54 -2.54
N GLY A 53 21.67 1.54 -1.29
CA GLY A 53 21.62 2.69 -0.40
C GLY A 53 22.32 3.89 -1.00
N TRP A 54 23.52 3.70 -1.55
CA TRP A 54 24.28 4.74 -2.24
C TRP A 54 23.57 5.24 -3.51
N LEU A 55 23.10 4.33 -4.37
CA LEU A 55 22.40 4.66 -5.61
C LEU A 55 21.12 5.46 -5.37
N TYR A 56 20.36 5.10 -4.33
CA TYR A 56 19.07 5.74 -4.01
C TYR A 56 19.15 6.81 -2.92
N PHE A 57 20.35 7.12 -2.40
CA PHE A 57 20.52 8.04 -1.28
C PHE A 57 19.91 9.42 -1.55
N SER A 58 20.26 10.02 -2.70
CA SER A 58 19.72 11.32 -3.11
C SER A 58 18.20 11.29 -3.29
N ILE A 59 17.67 10.21 -3.86
CA ILE A 59 16.21 10.04 -4.10
C ILE A 59 15.47 9.95 -2.77
N MET A 60 16.02 9.21 -1.81
CA MET A 60 15.46 9.10 -0.45
C MET A 60 15.53 10.42 0.31
N LEU A 61 16.63 11.17 0.23
CA LEU A 61 16.72 12.49 0.84
C LEU A 61 15.66 13.45 0.29
N HIS A 62 15.48 13.52 -1.03
CA HIS A 62 14.45 14.37 -1.62
C HIS A 62 13.03 13.90 -1.28
N LEU A 63 12.80 12.58 -1.20
CA LEU A 63 11.50 12.02 -0.84
C LEU A 63 11.14 12.34 0.62
N VAL A 64 12.07 12.13 1.56
CA VAL A 64 11.90 12.47 2.98
C VAL A 64 11.78 13.98 3.17
N GLY A 65 12.58 14.77 2.45
CA GLY A 65 12.49 16.22 2.44
C GLY A 65 11.10 16.70 2.01
N GLN A 66 10.52 16.07 0.99
CA GLN A 66 9.16 16.39 0.55
C GLN A 66 8.11 16.02 1.60
N TRP A 67 8.22 14.88 2.28
CA TRP A 67 7.29 14.52 3.37
C TRP A 67 7.34 15.50 4.54
N TRP A 68 8.51 16.08 4.80
CA TRP A 68 8.73 17.04 5.87
C TRP A 68 8.24 18.45 5.52
N GLN A 69 8.49 18.89 4.29
CA GLN A 69 8.22 20.27 3.86
C GLN A 69 6.82 20.44 3.28
N ASP A 70 6.27 19.42 2.61
CA ASP A 70 4.95 19.46 2.01
C ASP A 70 3.94 18.70 2.89
N PRO A 71 3.04 19.42 3.57
CA PRO A 71 2.04 18.78 4.42
C PRO A 71 1.12 17.79 3.69
N ASN A 72 0.92 17.94 2.38
CA ASN A 72 0.07 17.04 1.58
C ASN A 72 0.63 15.62 1.47
N PHE A 73 1.93 15.46 1.71
CA PHE A 73 2.61 14.17 1.63
C PHE A 73 3.21 13.70 2.96
N SER A 74 2.90 14.37 4.08
CA SER A 74 3.42 13.98 5.40
C SER A 74 2.98 12.59 5.86
N HIS A 75 1.87 12.04 5.32
CA HIS A 75 1.48 10.64 5.55
C HIS A 75 2.54 9.65 5.02
N GLY A 76 3.43 10.10 4.13
CA GLY A 76 4.52 9.30 3.56
C GLY A 76 5.46 8.70 4.60
N PHE A 77 5.63 9.31 5.78
CA PHE A 77 6.37 8.71 6.89
C PHE A 77 5.67 7.49 7.49
N PHE A 78 4.34 7.51 7.54
CA PHE A 78 3.54 6.45 8.14
C PHE A 78 3.47 5.20 7.25
N VAL A 79 3.53 5.40 5.93
CA VAL A 79 3.39 4.31 4.96
C VAL A 79 4.43 3.19 5.12
N PRO A 80 5.76 3.46 5.11
CA PRO A 80 6.77 2.42 5.30
C PRO A 80 6.72 1.82 6.71
N ALA A 81 6.40 2.61 7.74
CA ALA A 81 6.24 2.12 9.11
C ALA A 81 5.09 1.09 9.20
N PHE A 82 3.95 1.38 8.57
CA PHE A 82 2.82 0.46 8.52
C PHE A 82 3.11 -0.78 7.68
N ALA A 83 3.79 -0.64 6.53
CA ALA A 83 4.20 -1.78 5.72
C ALA A 83 5.10 -2.75 6.51
N LEU A 84 6.06 -2.21 7.26
CA LEU A 84 6.93 -2.99 8.16
C LEU A 84 6.14 -3.63 9.30
N PHE A 85 5.19 -2.91 9.91
CA PHE A 85 4.29 -3.46 10.93
C PHE A 85 3.49 -4.65 10.40
N VAL A 86 2.92 -4.56 9.20
CA VAL A 86 2.17 -5.67 8.58
C VAL A 86 3.08 -6.87 8.33
N MET A 87 4.30 -6.65 7.82
CA MET A 87 5.28 -7.72 7.65
C MET A 87 5.68 -8.36 8.98
N TRP A 88 5.80 -7.57 10.05
CA TRP A 88 6.10 -8.03 11.40
C TRP A 88 4.97 -8.86 12.01
N GLN A 89 3.72 -8.46 11.76
CA GLN A 89 2.52 -9.20 12.18
C GLN A 89 2.43 -10.56 11.47
N ASP A 90 2.72 -10.59 10.17
CA ASP A 90 2.67 -11.81 9.35
C ASP A 90 3.94 -12.68 9.45
N ARG A 91 4.92 -12.32 10.29
CA ARG A 91 6.25 -12.97 10.31
C ARG A 91 6.19 -14.49 10.46
N ALA A 92 5.29 -15.02 11.31
CA ALA A 92 5.15 -16.46 11.54
C ALA A 92 4.71 -17.20 10.26
N ARG A 93 3.77 -16.60 9.53
CA ARG A 93 3.33 -17.08 8.22
C ARG A 93 4.45 -16.96 7.17
N LEU A 94 5.23 -15.90 7.21
CA LEU A 94 6.30 -15.62 6.24
C LEU A 94 7.53 -16.53 6.41
N VAL A 95 7.85 -16.96 7.63
CA VAL A 95 8.95 -17.90 7.92
C VAL A 95 8.68 -19.28 7.32
N GLY A 96 7.42 -19.69 7.21
CA GLY A 96 7.03 -20.97 6.62
C GLY A 96 7.28 -21.09 5.10
N PHE A 97 7.63 -19.99 4.41
CA PHE A 97 7.93 -20.03 2.98
C PHE A 97 9.39 -20.46 2.74
N VAL A 98 9.53 -21.63 2.12
CA VAL A 98 10.80 -22.09 1.53
C VAL A 98 11.22 -21.14 0.42
N ALA A 99 12.49 -20.70 0.45
CA ALA A 99 13.04 -19.82 -0.59
C ALA A 99 13.03 -20.55 -1.94
N ALA A 100 12.46 -19.91 -2.96
CA ALA A 100 12.50 -20.40 -4.35
C ALA A 100 13.00 -19.27 -5.26
N PRO A 101 14.33 -18.98 -5.26
CA PRO A 101 14.94 -17.93 -6.07
C PRO A 101 14.50 -17.97 -7.53
N SER A 102 14.29 -16.80 -8.15
CA SER A 102 13.84 -16.73 -9.54
C SER A 102 14.64 -15.70 -10.34
N LEU A 103 15.18 -16.12 -11.49
CA LEU A 103 15.93 -15.24 -12.40
C LEU A 103 15.05 -14.12 -12.98
N TRP A 104 13.72 -14.26 -12.98
CA TRP A 104 12.81 -13.17 -13.31
C TRP A 104 13.01 -11.94 -12.43
N GLY A 105 13.46 -12.13 -11.18
CA GLY A 105 13.83 -11.03 -10.29
C GLY A 105 14.95 -10.16 -10.87
N LEU A 106 15.92 -10.75 -11.59
CA LEU A 106 16.97 -10.01 -12.28
C LEU A 106 16.39 -9.16 -13.41
N GLY A 107 15.46 -9.70 -14.18
CA GLY A 107 14.75 -8.94 -15.23
C GLY A 107 14.01 -7.73 -14.65
N ILE A 108 13.34 -7.88 -13.50
CA ILE A 108 12.69 -6.78 -12.79
C ILE A 108 13.71 -5.74 -12.31
N ILE A 109 14.87 -6.16 -11.79
CA ILE A 109 15.94 -5.25 -11.35
C ILE A 109 16.47 -4.46 -12.55
N VAL A 110 16.78 -5.12 -13.66
CA VAL A 110 17.26 -4.44 -14.89
C VAL A 110 16.21 -3.43 -15.38
N PHE A 111 14.95 -3.84 -15.46
CA PHE A 111 13.86 -2.94 -15.80
C PHE A 111 13.77 -1.75 -14.85
N ALA A 112 13.88 -1.98 -13.54
CA ALA A 112 13.86 -0.91 -12.53
C ALA A 112 15.03 0.06 -12.72
N LEU A 113 16.22 -0.42 -13.05
CA LEU A 113 17.37 0.43 -13.37
C LEU A 113 17.17 1.24 -14.66
N CYS A 114 16.54 0.65 -15.68
CA CYS A 114 16.14 1.42 -16.87
C CYS A 114 15.14 2.52 -16.52
N VAL A 115 14.12 2.23 -15.69
CA VAL A 115 13.16 3.24 -15.20
C VAL A 115 13.87 4.32 -14.39
N LEU A 116 14.85 3.96 -13.56
CA LEU A 116 15.68 4.93 -12.83
C LEU A 116 16.43 5.85 -13.79
N VAL A 117 17.09 5.30 -14.82
CA VAL A 117 17.82 6.09 -15.82
C VAL A 117 16.88 7.04 -16.55
N VAL A 118 15.71 6.56 -16.99
CA VAL A 118 14.70 7.41 -17.64
C VAL A 118 14.20 8.50 -16.68
N GLY A 119 13.93 8.17 -15.41
CA GLY A 119 13.50 9.12 -14.40
C GLY A 119 14.53 10.20 -14.12
N VAL A 120 15.82 9.84 -14.02
CA VAL A 120 16.89 10.81 -13.77
C VAL A 120 17.16 11.67 -15.00
N LEU A 121 17.27 11.08 -16.19
CA LEU A 121 17.52 11.82 -17.43
C LEU A 121 16.33 12.71 -17.83
N GLY A 122 15.11 12.29 -17.52
CA GLY A 122 13.89 13.06 -17.75
C GLY A 122 13.56 14.07 -16.66
N ALA A 123 14.38 14.18 -15.60
CA ALA A 123 14.09 14.96 -14.40
C ALA A 123 12.72 14.62 -13.75
N GLU A 124 12.26 13.39 -13.92
CA GLU A 124 10.99 12.87 -13.43
C GLU A 124 11.19 12.14 -12.09
N LEU A 125 10.92 12.87 -11.00
CA LEU A 125 11.05 12.38 -9.63
C LEU A 125 10.13 11.18 -9.37
N PHE A 126 8.94 11.15 -9.96
CA PHE A 126 8.00 10.05 -9.77
C PHE A 126 8.56 8.72 -10.27
N LEU A 127 9.10 8.67 -11.50
CA LEU A 127 9.71 7.47 -12.07
C LEU A 127 10.92 7.02 -11.24
N SER A 128 11.77 7.97 -10.85
CA SER A 128 12.96 7.71 -10.03
C SER A 128 12.61 7.11 -8.65
N ARG A 129 11.45 7.45 -8.08
CA ARG A 129 10.96 6.90 -6.81
C ARG A 129 10.29 5.54 -7.02
N ILE A 130 9.56 5.35 -8.12
CA ILE A 130 8.94 4.07 -8.47
C ILE A 130 10.00 3.01 -8.75
N SER A 131 11.13 3.37 -9.37
CA SER A 131 12.22 2.43 -9.61
C SER A 131 12.77 1.82 -8.32
N LEU A 132 12.77 2.56 -7.19
CA LEU A 132 13.14 1.99 -5.89
C LEU A 132 12.22 0.83 -5.50
N LEU A 133 10.90 1.01 -5.60
CA LEU A 133 9.94 -0.04 -5.27
C LEU A 133 10.08 -1.25 -6.18
N LEU A 134 10.37 -1.02 -7.46
CA LEU A 134 10.64 -2.08 -8.43
C LEU A 134 11.94 -2.83 -8.12
N VAL A 135 13.02 -2.15 -7.73
CA VAL A 135 14.25 -2.79 -7.27
C VAL A 135 13.97 -3.66 -6.03
N ILE A 136 13.19 -3.16 -5.06
CA ILE A 136 12.79 -3.93 -3.88
C ILE A 136 12.01 -5.19 -4.29
N ALA A 137 11.03 -5.07 -5.19
CA ALA A 137 10.28 -6.22 -5.71
C ALA A 137 11.20 -7.23 -6.41
N GLY A 138 12.09 -6.75 -7.28
CA GLY A 138 13.04 -7.56 -8.01
C GLY A 138 13.98 -8.33 -7.10
N LEU A 139 14.50 -7.69 -6.05
CA LEU A 139 15.34 -8.33 -5.03
C LEU A 139 14.57 -9.41 -4.26
N ILE A 140 13.34 -9.13 -3.85
CA ILE A 140 12.48 -10.10 -3.17
C ILE A 140 12.25 -11.33 -4.06
N VAL A 141 11.87 -11.12 -5.32
CA VAL A 141 11.63 -12.21 -6.27
C VAL A 141 12.93 -12.97 -6.58
N TYR A 142 14.05 -12.26 -6.71
CA TYR A 142 15.35 -12.86 -6.98
C TYR A 142 15.81 -13.79 -5.85
N PHE A 143 15.71 -13.36 -4.59
CA PHE A 143 16.20 -14.15 -3.44
C PHE A 143 15.16 -15.08 -2.81
N ARG A 144 13.89 -14.69 -2.77
CA ARG A 144 12.82 -15.42 -2.06
C ARG A 144 11.79 -16.04 -3.00
N GLY A 145 11.66 -15.54 -4.22
CA GLY A 145 10.75 -16.06 -5.24
C GLY A 145 9.37 -15.43 -5.27
N TRP A 146 8.62 -15.74 -6.33
CA TRP A 146 7.27 -15.23 -6.58
C TRP A 146 6.25 -15.61 -5.51
N ARG A 147 6.40 -16.78 -4.88
CA ARG A 147 5.48 -17.25 -3.83
C ARG A 147 5.58 -16.36 -2.59
N PHE A 148 6.81 -15.99 -2.22
CA PHE A 148 7.05 -15.07 -1.11
C PHE A 148 6.58 -13.65 -1.46
N PHE A 149 6.91 -13.15 -2.66
CA PHE A 149 6.46 -11.81 -3.10
C PHE A 149 4.94 -11.68 -3.08
N ARG A 150 4.21 -12.71 -3.55
CA ARG A 150 2.74 -12.76 -3.46
C ARG A 150 2.21 -12.71 -2.02
N ALA A 151 2.94 -13.29 -1.06
CA ALA A 151 2.55 -13.26 0.35
C ALA A 151 2.68 -11.85 0.96
N ILE A 152 3.62 -11.04 0.47
CA ILE A 152 3.86 -9.66 0.91
C ILE A 152 3.43 -8.60 -0.13
N LEU A 153 2.55 -8.98 -1.06
CA LEU A 153 2.12 -8.08 -2.14
C LEU A 153 1.40 -6.85 -1.57
N PHE A 154 0.59 -7.01 -0.52
CA PHE A 154 -0.10 -5.90 0.14
C PHE A 154 0.88 -4.88 0.74
N PRO A 155 1.79 -5.23 1.68
CA PRO A 155 2.70 -4.25 2.26
C PRO A 155 3.62 -3.63 1.21
N TRP A 156 4.05 -4.39 0.18
CA TRP A 156 4.82 -3.83 -0.92
C TRP A 156 4.01 -2.83 -1.77
N ALA A 157 2.79 -3.19 -2.19
CA ALA A 157 1.94 -2.28 -2.98
C ALA A 157 1.52 -1.05 -2.18
N PHE A 158 1.36 -1.19 -0.87
CA PHE A 158 1.05 -0.09 0.04
C PHE A 158 2.16 0.97 0.06
N LEU A 159 3.43 0.60 -0.16
CA LEU A 159 4.54 1.56 -0.28
C LEU A 159 4.35 2.55 -1.43
N VAL A 160 3.57 2.24 -2.46
CA VAL A 160 3.30 3.20 -3.55
C VAL A 160 2.65 4.48 -3.02
N LEU A 161 1.87 4.40 -1.93
CA LEU A 161 1.20 5.56 -1.33
C LEU A 161 2.15 6.56 -0.67
N MET A 162 3.41 6.17 -0.41
CA MET A 162 4.43 7.07 0.11
C MET A 162 5.03 7.96 -0.98
N ILE A 163 4.85 7.59 -2.26
CA ILE A 163 5.41 8.31 -3.40
C ILE A 163 4.41 9.39 -3.84
N PRO A 164 4.79 10.68 -3.77
CA PRO A 164 4.00 11.76 -4.33
C PRO A 164 3.75 11.53 -5.82
N ILE A 165 2.47 11.51 -6.21
CA ILE A 165 2.06 11.41 -7.62
C ILE A 165 2.50 12.66 -8.40
N PRO A 166 2.69 12.57 -9.73
CA PRO A 166 3.08 13.72 -10.54
C PRO A 166 2.10 14.89 -10.37
N ALA A 167 2.62 16.12 -10.31
CA ALA A 167 1.83 17.32 -10.06
C ALA A 167 0.67 17.49 -11.06
N ILE A 168 0.88 17.08 -12.32
CA ILE A 168 -0.15 17.11 -13.37
C ILE A 168 -1.34 16.22 -12.98
N VAL A 169 -1.08 14.98 -12.58
CA VAL A 169 -2.11 14.01 -12.17
C VAL A 169 -2.79 14.49 -10.89
N PHE A 170 -2.00 14.99 -9.94
CA PHE A 170 -2.51 15.56 -8.70
C PHE A 170 -3.48 16.71 -8.96
N ASN A 171 -3.13 17.66 -9.82
CA ASN A 171 -3.97 18.81 -10.16
C ASN A 171 -5.22 18.39 -10.93
N GLN A 172 -5.12 17.41 -11.83
CA GLN A 172 -6.27 16.87 -12.57
C GLN A 172 -7.31 16.20 -11.65
N ILE A 173 -6.88 15.59 -10.55
CA ILE A 173 -7.78 14.98 -9.57
C ILE A 173 -8.34 16.06 -8.64
N THR A 174 -7.48 16.94 -8.14
CA THR A 174 -7.83 17.85 -7.05
C THR A 174 -8.66 19.04 -7.51
N PHE A 175 -8.38 19.60 -8.69
CA PHE A 175 -9.08 20.78 -9.18
C PHE A 175 -10.59 20.56 -9.40
N PRO A 176 -11.06 19.46 -10.03
CA PRO A 176 -12.49 19.17 -10.11
C PRO A 176 -13.17 19.03 -8.74
N LEU A 177 -12.46 18.45 -7.76
CA LEU A 177 -12.98 18.29 -6.39
C LEU A 177 -13.09 19.64 -5.68
N GLN A 178 -12.14 20.55 -5.89
CA GLN A 178 -12.20 21.93 -5.40
C GLN A 178 -13.40 22.68 -6.00
N LEU A 179 -13.63 22.55 -7.31
CA LEU A 179 -14.78 23.15 -7.98
C LEU A 179 -16.11 22.58 -7.48
N LEU A 180 -16.15 21.27 -7.18
CA LEU A 180 -17.34 20.65 -6.59
C LEU A 180 -17.60 21.20 -5.19
N ALA A 181 -16.56 21.27 -4.34
CA ALA A 181 -16.67 21.82 -3.00
C ALA A 181 -17.09 23.30 -3.01
N SER A 182 -16.53 24.11 -3.91
CA SER A 182 -16.90 25.53 -4.05
C SER A 182 -18.35 25.71 -4.53
N LYS A 183 -18.83 24.85 -5.45
CA LYS A 183 -20.23 24.83 -5.88
C LYS A 183 -21.17 24.48 -4.73
N VAL A 184 -20.86 23.44 -3.94
CA VAL A 184 -21.67 23.05 -2.78
C VAL A 184 -21.72 24.18 -1.76
N ALA A 185 -20.58 24.78 -1.42
CA ALA A 185 -20.54 25.88 -0.46
C ALA A 185 -21.31 27.11 -0.95
N ALA A 186 -21.16 27.50 -2.22
CA ALA A 186 -21.88 28.61 -2.81
C ALA A 186 -23.40 28.38 -2.90
N ALA A 187 -23.83 27.12 -3.01
CA ALA A 187 -25.25 26.78 -2.97
C ALA A 187 -25.83 26.83 -1.56
N VAL A 188 -25.04 26.53 -0.52
CA VAL A 188 -25.53 26.41 0.87
C VAL A 188 -25.42 27.72 1.66
N LEU A 189 -24.35 28.49 1.50
CA LEU A 189 -24.12 29.73 2.25
C LEU A 189 -25.28 30.76 2.14
N PRO A 190 -25.92 30.97 0.98
CA PRO A 190 -27.08 31.86 0.86
C PRO A 190 -28.27 31.45 1.72
N TRP A 191 -28.45 30.16 1.99
CA TRP A 191 -29.54 29.65 2.84
C TRP A 191 -29.35 30.04 4.29
N ALA A 192 -28.10 30.32 4.68
CA ALA A 192 -27.73 30.84 5.99
C ALA A 192 -27.63 32.38 6.00
N GLY A 193 -28.12 33.08 4.97
CA GLY A 193 -28.12 34.54 4.92
C GLY A 193 -26.80 35.18 4.48
N VAL A 194 -25.86 34.39 3.94
CA VAL A 194 -24.55 34.87 3.49
C VAL A 194 -24.55 35.02 1.98
N PRO A 195 -24.55 36.24 1.43
CA PRO A 195 -24.47 36.46 -0.01
C PRO A 195 -23.06 36.08 -0.51
N VAL A 196 -22.99 35.34 -1.61
CA VAL A 196 -21.72 34.83 -2.16
C VAL A 196 -21.66 34.98 -3.66
N LEU A 197 -20.49 35.34 -4.18
CA LEU A 197 -20.17 35.28 -5.61
C LEU A 197 -19.09 34.22 -5.82
N ARG A 198 -19.35 33.22 -6.66
CA ARG A 198 -18.41 32.13 -6.93
C ARG A 198 -17.71 32.32 -8.27
N GLU A 199 -16.39 32.41 -8.23
CA GLU A 199 -15.52 32.49 -9.41
C GLU A 199 -14.57 31.30 -9.41
N GLY A 200 -14.90 30.26 -10.17
CA GLY A 200 -14.12 29.01 -10.16
C GLY A 200 -14.08 28.35 -8.77
N ASN A 201 -12.89 28.29 -8.18
CA ASN A 201 -12.62 27.76 -6.84
C ASN A 201 -12.49 28.88 -5.77
N VAL A 202 -12.78 30.14 -6.12
CA VAL A 202 -12.83 31.27 -5.19
C VAL A 202 -14.28 31.61 -4.87
N ILE A 203 -14.57 31.87 -3.59
CA ILE A 203 -15.87 32.32 -3.09
C ILE A 203 -15.67 33.70 -2.48
N ASN A 204 -16.20 34.73 -3.13
CA ASN A 204 -16.15 36.10 -2.64
C ASN A 204 -17.33 36.34 -1.69
N LEU A 205 -17.01 36.62 -0.43
CA LEU A 205 -17.96 37.08 0.58
C LEU A 205 -17.78 38.60 0.78
N PRO A 206 -18.78 39.31 1.35
CA PRO A 206 -18.65 40.73 1.66
C PRO A 206 -17.48 41.05 2.58
N ALA A 207 -17.17 40.13 3.52
CA ALA A 207 -16.10 40.30 4.50
C ALA A 207 -14.71 39.94 3.97
N MET A 208 -14.58 38.87 3.18
CA MET A 208 -13.31 38.45 2.56
C MET A 208 -13.52 37.45 1.41
N ALA A 209 -12.52 37.28 0.56
CA ALA A 209 -12.48 36.19 -0.40
C ALA A 209 -11.99 34.89 0.28
N LEU A 210 -12.69 33.78 0.03
CA LEU A 210 -12.28 32.44 0.44
C LEU A 210 -11.79 31.65 -0.78
N GLU A 211 -10.49 31.42 -0.85
CA GLU A 211 -9.91 30.56 -1.87
C GLU A 211 -9.95 29.10 -1.43
N VAL A 212 -10.60 28.22 -2.20
CA VAL A 212 -10.59 26.79 -1.89
C VAL A 212 -9.20 26.17 -2.07
N ALA A 213 -8.27 26.82 -2.79
CA ALA A 213 -6.89 26.36 -2.93
C ALA A 213 -5.99 26.71 -1.72
N GLU A 214 -5.97 27.97 -1.28
CA GLU A 214 -5.13 28.41 -0.14
C GLU A 214 -5.84 28.26 1.21
N ALA A 215 -7.12 28.62 1.31
CA ALA A 215 -7.87 28.52 2.57
C ALA A 215 -8.19 27.06 2.94
N CYS A 216 -8.00 26.10 2.01
CA CYS A 216 -8.18 24.69 2.27
C CYS A 216 -6.92 23.87 1.97
N SER A 217 -6.20 23.56 3.04
CA SER A 217 -5.44 22.31 3.21
C SER A 217 -6.25 21.02 2.95
N GLY A 218 -7.43 21.06 2.32
CA GLY A 218 -8.37 19.95 2.15
C GLY A 218 -7.86 18.80 1.28
N ILE A 219 -6.85 19.03 0.42
CA ILE A 219 -6.18 17.93 -0.29
C ILE A 219 -5.28 17.11 0.64
N ARG A 220 -4.73 17.74 1.69
CA ARG A 220 -3.97 17.08 2.76
C ARG A 220 -4.79 15.94 3.36
N SER A 221 -6.08 16.19 3.58
CA SER A 221 -7.04 15.22 4.08
C SER A 221 -7.37 14.14 3.05
N LEU A 222 -7.39 14.42 1.74
CA LEU A 222 -7.75 13.41 0.75
C LEU A 222 -6.74 12.25 0.70
N LEU A 223 -5.45 12.56 0.53
CA LEU A 223 -4.41 11.53 0.47
C LEU A 223 -4.21 10.84 1.83
N SER A 224 -4.27 11.61 2.92
CA SER A 224 -4.16 11.07 4.29
C SER A 224 -5.35 10.18 4.64
N LEU A 225 -6.58 10.61 4.34
CA LEU A 225 -7.80 9.83 4.57
C LEU A 225 -7.85 8.61 3.66
N GLY A 226 -7.43 8.73 2.39
CA GLY A 226 -7.33 7.59 1.47
C GLY A 226 -6.34 6.54 1.98
N THR A 227 -5.16 6.97 2.40
CA THR A 227 -4.16 6.10 3.04
C THR A 227 -4.72 5.43 4.29
N LEU A 228 -5.33 6.22 5.18
CA LEU A 228 -5.91 5.70 6.42
C LEU A 228 -7.12 4.78 6.16
N ALA A 229 -7.91 5.04 5.11
CA ALA A 229 -9.02 4.17 4.72
C ALA A 229 -8.54 2.81 4.23
N ILE A 230 -7.41 2.77 3.50
CA ILE A 230 -6.77 1.51 3.06
C ILE A 230 -6.24 0.74 4.28
N ILE A 231 -5.58 1.42 5.22
CA ILE A 231 -5.09 0.83 6.47
C ILE A 231 -6.26 0.28 7.30
N TYR A 232 -7.27 1.11 7.53
CA TYR A 232 -8.46 0.77 8.30
C TYR A 232 -9.18 -0.43 7.68
N GLY A 233 -9.41 -0.41 6.37
CA GLY A 233 -10.03 -1.52 5.65
C GLY A 233 -9.21 -2.81 5.74
N TYR A 234 -7.88 -2.72 5.64
CA TYR A 234 -7.00 -3.89 5.79
C TYR A 234 -7.10 -4.52 7.18
N LEU A 235 -7.07 -3.69 8.23
CA LEU A 235 -7.07 -4.16 9.62
C LEU A 235 -8.45 -4.66 10.08
N MET A 236 -9.53 -3.99 9.67
CA MET A 236 -10.86 -4.19 10.25
C MET A 236 -11.77 -5.12 9.45
N GLU A 237 -11.46 -5.39 8.19
CA GLU A 237 -12.36 -6.13 7.30
C GLU A 237 -11.58 -7.19 6.51
N SER A 238 -12.14 -8.39 6.38
CA SER A 238 -11.51 -9.48 5.62
C SER A 238 -11.88 -9.46 4.14
N ARG A 239 -13.04 -8.90 3.79
CA ARG A 239 -13.56 -8.88 2.42
C ARG A 239 -12.91 -7.76 1.59
N ILE A 240 -12.16 -8.17 0.56
CA ILE A 240 -11.49 -7.26 -0.37
C ILE A 240 -12.46 -6.25 -1.01
N SER A 241 -13.69 -6.68 -1.33
CA SER A 241 -14.70 -5.80 -1.91
C SER A 241 -15.04 -4.61 -1.00
N ILE A 242 -15.19 -4.82 0.30
CA ILE A 242 -15.48 -3.73 1.25
C ILE A 242 -14.24 -2.87 1.45
N ARG A 243 -13.03 -3.44 1.45
CA ARG A 243 -11.78 -2.66 1.50
C ARG A 243 -11.70 -1.67 0.33
N ILE A 244 -12.02 -2.13 -0.87
CA ILE A 244 -12.05 -1.28 -2.08
C ILE A 244 -13.14 -0.22 -1.95
N ILE A 245 -14.35 -0.58 -1.50
CA ILE A 245 -15.44 0.39 -1.31
C ILE A 245 -15.03 1.48 -0.31
N LEU A 246 -14.40 1.12 0.82
CA LEU A 246 -13.94 2.10 1.81
C LEU A 246 -12.85 3.01 1.24
N ALA A 247 -11.89 2.46 0.50
CA ALA A 247 -10.84 3.24 -0.14
C ALA A 247 -11.43 4.23 -1.16
N VAL A 248 -12.34 3.78 -2.02
CA VAL A 248 -13.01 4.64 -3.02
C VAL A 248 -13.90 5.67 -2.34
N ALA A 249 -14.60 5.31 -1.27
CA ALA A 249 -15.47 6.21 -0.53
C ALA A 249 -14.72 7.31 0.23
N SER A 250 -13.41 7.15 0.49
CA SER A 250 -12.60 8.22 1.09
C SER A 250 -12.62 9.50 0.25
N LEU A 251 -12.74 9.39 -1.08
CA LEU A 251 -12.81 10.52 -2.01
C LEU A 251 -14.07 11.39 -1.80
N PRO A 252 -15.31 10.86 -1.94
CA PRO A 252 -16.51 11.65 -1.69
C PRO A 252 -16.63 12.09 -0.21
N ILE A 253 -16.13 11.30 0.75
CA ILE A 253 -16.09 11.71 2.16
C ILE A 253 -15.19 12.94 2.33
N ALA A 254 -14.00 12.95 1.73
CA ALA A 254 -13.10 14.10 1.78
C ALA A 254 -13.73 15.35 1.14
N VAL A 255 -14.43 15.20 0.01
CA VAL A 255 -15.14 16.32 -0.63
C VAL A 255 -16.26 16.86 0.28
N ALA A 256 -17.06 15.98 0.86
CA ALA A 256 -18.15 16.37 1.76
C ALA A 256 -17.60 17.12 2.98
N ALA A 257 -16.57 16.56 3.62
CA ALA A 257 -15.88 17.16 4.76
C ALA A 257 -15.26 18.52 4.41
N ASN A 258 -14.65 18.64 3.23
CA ASN A 258 -14.10 19.90 2.74
C ASN A 258 -15.19 20.94 2.39
N SER A 259 -16.35 20.50 1.89
CA SER A 259 -17.48 21.42 1.64
C SER A 259 -18.01 21.99 2.96
N LEU A 260 -18.14 21.13 3.97
CA LEU A 260 -18.56 21.49 5.33
C LEU A 260 -17.60 22.49 5.97
N ARG A 261 -16.29 22.32 5.74
CA ARG A 261 -15.26 23.30 6.12
C ARG A 261 -15.52 24.66 5.52
N ILE A 262 -15.62 24.74 4.20
CA ILE A 262 -15.72 26.01 3.47
C ILE A 262 -16.96 26.77 3.94
N ILE A 263 -18.08 26.05 4.11
CA ILE A 263 -19.32 26.62 4.67
C ILE A 263 -19.08 27.12 6.09
N GLY A 264 -18.47 26.31 6.96
CA GLY A 264 -18.17 26.68 8.35
C GLY A 264 -17.27 27.92 8.44
N THR A 265 -16.22 27.99 7.61
CA THR A 265 -15.33 29.16 7.52
C THR A 265 -16.08 30.40 7.01
N GLY A 266 -16.92 30.26 5.98
CA GLY A 266 -17.73 31.37 5.46
C GLY A 266 -18.71 31.93 6.49
N LEU A 267 -19.37 31.06 7.25
CA LEU A 267 -20.24 31.48 8.36
C LEU A 267 -19.46 32.15 9.48
N LEU A 268 -18.31 31.59 9.84
CA LEU A 268 -17.47 32.14 10.90
C LEU A 268 -16.95 33.53 10.51
N VAL A 269 -16.51 33.74 9.28
CA VAL A 269 -16.02 35.04 8.82
C VAL A 269 -17.15 36.07 8.72
N GLN A 270 -18.36 35.68 8.31
CA GLN A 270 -19.46 36.62 8.15
C GLN A 270 -20.08 37.05 9.49
N TYR A 271 -20.14 36.14 10.47
CA TYR A 271 -20.80 36.38 11.75
C TYR A 271 -19.85 36.57 12.93
N TRP A 272 -18.58 36.17 12.80
CA TRP A 272 -17.52 36.37 13.78
C TRP A 272 -16.32 37.09 13.17
N ASP A 273 -15.54 37.72 14.04
CA ASP A 273 -14.43 38.60 13.68
C ASP A 273 -13.39 37.91 12.76
N PRO A 274 -13.07 38.47 11.57
CA PRO A 274 -12.13 37.89 10.59
C PRO A 274 -10.75 37.59 11.18
N GLN A 275 -10.28 38.42 12.12
CA GLN A 275 -8.96 38.25 12.75
C GLN A 275 -8.87 37.02 13.67
N LYS A 276 -10.00 36.48 14.13
CA LYS A 276 -10.03 35.22 14.90
C LYS A 276 -10.01 33.99 14.00
N ALA A 277 -10.44 34.12 12.74
CA ALA A 277 -10.49 33.00 11.80
C ALA A 277 -9.10 32.49 11.40
N GLU A 278 -8.12 33.38 11.22
CA GLU A 278 -6.80 33.11 10.61
C GLU A 278 -5.89 32.14 11.40
N GLY A 279 -5.98 32.11 12.74
CA GLY A 279 -5.05 31.34 13.58
C GLY A 279 -5.65 30.05 14.17
N PHE A 280 -6.23 30.17 15.36
CA PHE A 280 -6.74 29.04 16.13
C PHE A 280 -7.85 28.27 15.40
N PHE A 281 -8.79 28.98 14.80
CA PHE A 281 -9.91 28.37 14.09
C PHE A 281 -9.50 27.68 12.79
N HIS A 282 -8.46 28.17 12.10
CA HIS A 282 -7.92 27.50 10.92
C HIS A 282 -7.22 26.18 11.22
N VAL A 283 -6.43 26.09 12.30
CA VAL A 283 -5.79 24.83 12.71
C VAL A 283 -6.79 23.86 13.34
N PHE A 284 -7.67 24.37 14.22
CA PHE A 284 -8.70 23.57 14.90
C PHE A 284 -9.69 22.96 13.91
N SER A 285 -10.12 23.74 12.90
CA SER A 285 -11.01 23.22 11.85
C SER A 285 -10.34 22.08 11.09
N GLY A 286 -9.07 22.18 10.71
CA GLY A 286 -8.35 21.14 9.98
C GLY A 286 -8.37 19.76 10.67
N TRP A 287 -8.06 19.71 11.97
CA TRP A 287 -8.12 18.47 12.75
C TRP A 287 -9.55 17.98 12.93
N LEU A 288 -10.49 18.88 13.25
CA LEU A 288 -11.90 18.54 13.42
C LEU A 288 -12.49 17.89 12.17
N ILE A 289 -12.19 18.43 10.99
CA ILE A 289 -12.68 17.92 9.71
C ILE A 289 -12.09 16.55 9.39
N PHE A 290 -10.83 16.31 9.77
CA PHE A 290 -10.23 14.98 9.65
C PHE A 290 -10.95 13.96 10.56
N VAL A 291 -11.26 14.33 11.80
CA VAL A 291 -12.06 13.49 12.72
C VAL A 291 -13.46 13.22 12.16
N VAL A 292 -14.13 14.25 11.64
CA VAL A 292 -15.44 14.10 10.99
C VAL A 292 -15.35 13.14 9.79
N SER A 293 -14.32 13.29 8.96
CA SER A 293 -14.08 12.40 7.81
C SER A 293 -13.89 10.95 8.25
N LEU A 294 -13.15 10.72 9.34
CA LEU A 294 -12.98 9.39 9.91
C LEU A 294 -14.26 8.82 10.49
N ALA A 295 -15.05 9.63 11.18
CA ALA A 295 -16.35 9.24 11.70
C ALA A 295 -17.30 8.83 10.56
N MET A 296 -17.31 9.58 9.45
CA MET A 296 -18.08 9.24 8.25
C MET A 296 -17.61 7.92 7.62
N LEU A 297 -16.30 7.68 7.54
CA LEU A 297 -15.74 6.43 7.04
C LEU A 297 -16.14 5.24 7.92
N PHE A 298 -16.05 5.41 9.24
CA PHE A 298 -16.46 4.40 10.22
C PHE A 298 -17.97 4.10 10.12
N ALA A 299 -18.80 5.13 10.03
CA ALA A 299 -20.25 5.00 9.87
C ALA A 299 -20.60 4.25 8.58
N LEU A 300 -19.92 4.57 7.47
CA LEU A 300 -20.07 3.85 6.21
C LEU A 300 -19.70 2.37 6.36
N HIS A 301 -18.58 2.07 7.01
CA HIS A 301 -18.20 0.67 7.27
C HIS A 301 -19.29 -0.07 8.07
N ARG A 302 -19.78 0.52 9.17
CA ARG A 302 -20.86 -0.07 9.98
C ARG A 302 -22.12 -0.33 9.15
N LEU A 303 -22.51 0.61 8.29
CA LEU A 303 -23.67 0.46 7.40
C LEU A 303 -23.48 -0.71 6.42
N LEU A 304 -22.30 -0.84 5.82
CA LEU A 304 -21.97 -1.96 4.91
C LEU A 304 -22.00 -3.31 5.64
N LEU A 305 -21.56 -3.37 6.89
CA LEU A 305 -21.62 -4.58 7.71
C LEU A 305 -23.07 -5.01 8.00
N VAL A 306 -23.93 -4.07 8.37
CA VAL A 306 -25.37 -4.34 8.63
C VAL A 306 -26.05 -4.87 7.37
N LYS A 307 -25.85 -4.20 6.23
CA LYS A 307 -26.46 -4.60 4.95
C LYS A 307 -25.98 -5.95 4.45
N THR A 308 -24.71 -6.28 4.66
CA THR A 308 -24.15 -7.58 4.24
C THR A 308 -24.47 -8.74 5.19
N ARG A 309 -24.75 -8.48 6.47
CA ARG A 309 -25.33 -9.48 7.38
C ARG A 309 -26.81 -9.76 7.04
N GLY A 310 -27.59 -8.72 6.73
CA GLY A 310 -28.99 -8.85 6.31
C GLY A 310 -29.18 -9.69 5.04
N ARG A 311 -28.26 -9.59 4.06
CA ARG A 311 -28.30 -10.42 2.83
C ARG A 311 -28.01 -11.91 3.06
N ARG A 312 -27.24 -12.28 4.09
CA ARG A 312 -26.96 -13.69 4.37
C ARG A 312 -28.17 -14.44 4.91
N HIS A 313 -29.03 -13.77 5.69
CA HIS A 313 -30.25 -14.37 6.21
C HIS A 313 -31.38 -14.55 5.16
N VAL A 314 -31.29 -13.89 4.00
CA VAL A 314 -32.33 -13.99 2.95
C VAL A 314 -32.02 -15.10 1.94
N CYS A 315 -30.78 -15.58 1.85
CA CYS A 315 -30.39 -16.68 0.95
C CYS A 315 -30.38 -18.06 1.63
N GLU A 316 -30.78 -18.16 2.91
CA GLU A 316 -30.90 -19.43 3.65
C GLU A 316 -32.36 -19.90 3.82
N PHE A 317 -33.29 -19.35 3.02
CA PHE A 317 -34.68 -19.81 2.92
C PHE A 317 -35.03 -20.16 1.47
#